data_AF-A0A947G741-F1
#
_entry.id   AF-A0A947G741-F1
#
_cell.length_a   1.000
_cell.length_b   1.000
_cell.length_c   1.000
_cell.angle_alpha   90.00
_cell.angle_beta   90.00
_cell.angle_gamma   90.00
#
_symmetry.space_group_name_H-M   'P 1'
#
loop_
_entity.id
_entity.type
_entity.pdbx_description
1 polymer ?
#
loop_
_entity_poly.entity_id
_entity_poly.type
_entity_poly.pdbx_seq_one_letter_code
_entity_poly.pdbx_strand_id
1 'polypeptide(L)'
;PLARAKGIEFISVNPAGDPSILADAVAAATGERGADDIILSVPVPAVMEQGAALLAPDGMLVLFAGVPNGSLAALNVSDVYLANAQFTGTSGLSTADQRLVLDKAKAGTLSPQRSLGAVGSIEAVTEGLQALIDGTFPGKVMIFPQLTGLPLTGLDDLAERHPDIGSKLAEDGAWTTEAEAALIDKFWQR
;
A
#
# COMPACT_ATOMS: atom_id res chain seq x y z
N PRO A 1 10.56 5.33 10.40
CA PRO A 1 10.30 6.59 11.16
C PRO A 1 8.90 6.64 11.78
N LEU A 2 7.83 6.46 10.99
CA LEU A 2 6.45 6.54 11.47
C LEU A 2 6.09 5.47 12.50
N ALA A 3 6.48 4.21 12.28
CA ALA A 3 6.25 3.12 13.23
C ALA A 3 6.86 3.43 14.60
N ARG A 4 8.14 3.83 14.63
CA ARG A 4 8.84 4.26 15.85
C ARG A 4 8.13 5.42 16.56
N ALA A 5 7.67 6.43 15.81
CA ALA A 5 6.93 7.56 16.39
C ALA A 5 5.60 7.13 17.05
N LYS A 6 5.03 5.99 16.65
CA LYS A 6 3.84 5.38 17.23
C LYS A 6 4.16 4.29 18.28
N GLY A 7 5.42 4.10 18.65
CA GLY A 7 5.83 3.02 19.56
C GLY A 7 5.66 1.62 18.96
N ILE A 8 5.62 1.50 17.63
CA ILE A 8 5.47 0.25 16.90
C ILE A 8 6.86 -0.23 16.46
N GLU A 9 7.19 -1.47 16.79
CA GLU A 9 8.32 -2.17 16.18
C GLU A 9 7.97 -2.56 14.74
N PHE A 10 8.82 -2.18 13.79
CA PHE A 10 8.62 -2.49 12.38
C PHE A 10 9.81 -3.26 11.86
N ILE A 11 9.56 -4.50 11.46
CA ILE A 11 10.55 -5.42 10.91
C ILE A 11 10.25 -5.57 9.43
N SER A 12 11.20 -5.19 8.59
CA SER A 12 11.11 -5.37 7.14
C SER A 12 12.00 -6.54 6.74
N VAL A 13 11.40 -7.55 6.11
CA VAL A 13 12.10 -8.76 5.67
C VAL A 13 11.94 -8.91 4.16
N ASN A 14 13.05 -9.13 3.46
CA ASN A 14 13.02 -9.57 2.07
C ASN A 14 13.38 -11.06 2.04
N PRO A 15 12.40 -11.97 1.80
CA PRO A 15 12.65 -13.41 1.77
C PRO A 15 13.26 -13.90 0.44
N ALA A 16 13.67 -12.99 -0.45
CA ALA A 16 14.27 -13.37 -1.73
C ALA A 16 15.54 -14.22 -1.50
N GLY A 17 15.55 -15.42 -2.09
CA GLY A 17 16.67 -16.36 -2.00
C GLY A 17 16.57 -17.38 -0.86
N ASP A 18 15.85 -17.06 0.22
CA ASP A 18 15.63 -17.99 1.34
C ASP A 18 14.30 -17.70 2.07
N PRO A 19 13.26 -18.52 1.85
CA PRO A 19 11.96 -18.37 2.51
C PRO A 19 11.98 -18.54 4.04
N SER A 20 13.01 -19.20 4.59
CA SER A 20 13.10 -19.43 6.05
C SER A 20 13.29 -18.13 6.84
N ILE A 21 13.90 -17.11 6.22
CA ILE A 21 14.15 -15.80 6.85
C ILE A 21 12.84 -15.16 7.34
N LEU A 22 11.75 -15.28 6.56
CA LEU A 22 10.45 -14.76 6.97
C LEU A 22 9.87 -15.55 8.15
N ALA A 23 9.99 -16.88 8.12
CA ALA A 23 9.50 -17.73 9.18
C ALA A 23 10.23 -17.46 10.50
N ASP A 24 11.56 -17.38 10.45
CA ASP A 24 12.41 -17.08 11.61
C ASP A 24 12.09 -15.69 12.19
N ALA A 25 11.87 -14.70 11.34
CA ALA A 25 11.51 -13.35 11.78
C ALA A 25 10.14 -13.33 12.48
N VAL A 26 9.14 -14.04 11.94
CA VAL A 26 7.81 -14.17 12.58
C VAL A 26 7.93 -14.92 13.90
N ALA A 27 8.64 -16.05 13.93
CA ALA A 27 8.84 -16.86 15.12
C ALA A 27 9.52 -16.05 16.24
N ALA A 28 10.60 -15.34 15.92
CA ALA A 28 11.29 -14.48 16.87
C ALA A 28 10.42 -13.34 17.40
N ALA A 29 9.61 -12.72 16.53
CA ALA A 29 8.73 -11.61 16.91
C ALA A 29 7.50 -12.04 17.71
N THR A 30 7.07 -13.31 17.57
CA THR A 30 5.81 -13.83 18.15
C THR A 30 6.04 -14.85 19.26
N GLY A 31 7.30 -15.16 19.59
CA GLY A 31 7.64 -16.21 20.55
C GLY A 31 7.17 -17.59 20.09
N GLU A 32 7.44 -17.92 18.81
CA GLU A 32 7.07 -19.18 18.14
C GLU A 32 5.56 -19.41 17.95
N ARG A 33 4.70 -18.47 18.36
CA ARG A 33 3.24 -18.66 18.26
C ARG A 33 2.70 -18.52 16.84
N GLY A 34 3.36 -17.72 16.00
CA GLY A 34 2.81 -17.25 14.73
C GLY A 34 2.08 -15.92 14.87
N ALA A 35 1.78 -15.28 13.75
CA ALA A 35 1.16 -13.95 13.73
C ALA A 35 -0.35 -14.02 13.99
N ASP A 36 -0.86 -13.11 14.83
CA ASP A 36 -2.30 -13.00 15.11
C ASP A 36 -3.11 -12.63 13.87
N ASP A 37 -2.59 -11.70 13.06
CA ASP A 37 -3.20 -11.22 11.84
C ASP A 37 -2.18 -11.21 10.72
N ILE A 38 -2.55 -11.76 9.56
CA ILE A 38 -1.74 -11.72 8.35
C ILE A 38 -2.55 -11.11 7.22
N ILE A 39 -2.04 -10.02 6.64
CA ILE A 39 -2.63 -9.36 5.48
C ILE A 39 -1.77 -9.64 4.25
N LEU A 40 -2.30 -10.43 3.32
CA LEU A 40 -1.64 -10.81 2.08
C LEU A 40 -2.05 -9.88 0.95
N SER A 41 -1.12 -9.02 0.52
CA SER A 41 -1.37 -8.02 -0.53
C SER A 41 -0.72 -8.34 -1.89
N VAL A 42 -0.36 -9.61 -2.11
CA VAL A 42 0.34 -10.06 -3.33
C VAL A 42 -0.40 -11.26 -3.96
N PRO A 43 -0.69 -11.25 -5.27
CA PRO A 43 -1.52 -12.28 -5.93
C PRO A 43 -0.72 -13.55 -6.28
N VAL A 44 0.05 -14.08 -5.32
CA VAL A 44 0.90 -15.25 -5.53
C VAL A 44 0.47 -16.38 -4.59
N PRO A 45 -0.09 -17.49 -5.11
CA PRO A 45 -0.59 -18.59 -4.27
C PRO A 45 0.43 -19.12 -3.26
N ALA A 46 1.68 -19.33 -3.67
CA ALA A 46 2.73 -19.81 -2.77
C ALA A 46 2.99 -18.87 -1.57
N VAL A 47 2.84 -17.55 -1.76
CA VAL A 47 2.96 -16.57 -0.67
C VAL A 47 1.75 -16.64 0.25
N MET A 48 0.57 -16.95 -0.29
CA MET A 48 -0.64 -17.14 0.51
C MET A 48 -0.57 -18.41 1.38
N GLU A 49 -0.06 -19.51 0.82
CA GLU A 49 0.19 -20.75 1.55
C GLU A 49 1.24 -20.55 2.66
N GLN A 50 2.33 -19.86 2.35
CA GLN A 50 3.34 -19.49 3.35
C GLN A 50 2.74 -18.61 4.44
N GLY A 51 1.92 -17.61 4.09
CA GLY A 51 1.21 -16.78 5.05
C GLY A 51 0.32 -17.60 5.99
N ALA A 52 -0.45 -18.55 5.45
CA ALA A 52 -1.27 -19.44 6.27
C ALA A 52 -0.45 -20.30 7.24
N ALA A 53 0.73 -20.79 6.81
CA ALA A 53 1.63 -21.57 7.66
C ALA A 53 2.29 -20.75 8.79
N LEU A 54 2.33 -19.42 8.67
CA LEU A 54 2.90 -18.51 9.67
C LEU A 54 1.84 -17.91 10.60
N LEU A 55 0.57 -18.23 10.40
CA LEU A 55 -0.55 -17.76 11.19
C LEU A 55 -0.57 -18.45 12.55
N ALA A 56 -0.93 -17.69 13.60
CA ALA A 56 -1.26 -18.28 14.88
C ALA A 56 -2.47 -19.24 14.75
N PRO A 57 -2.60 -20.26 15.62
CA PRO A 57 -3.67 -21.26 15.52
C PRO A 57 -5.08 -20.65 15.43
N ASP A 58 -5.33 -19.55 16.13
CA ASP A 58 -6.60 -18.81 16.20
C ASP A 58 -6.56 -17.45 15.47
N GLY A 59 -5.59 -17.26 14.56
CA GLY A 59 -5.35 -16.00 13.86
C GLY A 59 -6.30 -15.71 12.69
N MET A 60 -6.19 -14.51 12.13
CA MET A 60 -6.93 -14.06 10.94
C MET A 60 -6.00 -13.91 9.72
N LEU A 61 -6.30 -14.67 8.66
CA LEU A 61 -5.67 -14.55 7.35
C LEU A 61 -6.56 -13.73 6.40
N VAL A 62 -6.07 -12.57 5.99
CA VAL A 62 -6.76 -11.66 5.04
C VAL A 62 -6.11 -11.75 3.67
N LEU A 63 -6.82 -12.33 2.71
CA LEU A 63 -6.41 -12.47 1.30
C LEU A 63 -6.85 -11.23 0.50
N PHE A 64 -5.98 -10.23 0.39
CA PHE A 64 -6.27 -8.93 -0.23
C PHE A 64 -5.36 -8.62 -1.42
N ALA A 65 -5.47 -9.40 -2.51
CA ALA A 65 -4.48 -9.30 -3.59
C ALA A 65 -5.01 -9.33 -5.03
N GLY A 66 -6.32 -9.44 -5.26
CA GLY A 66 -6.85 -9.48 -6.63
C GLY A 66 -6.33 -10.69 -7.43
N VAL A 67 -6.38 -11.88 -6.83
CA VAL A 67 -5.86 -13.12 -7.43
C VAL A 67 -6.59 -13.46 -8.73
N PRO A 68 -5.88 -13.84 -9.82
CA PRO A 68 -6.53 -14.25 -11.06
C PRO A 68 -7.49 -15.42 -10.86
N ASN A 69 -8.65 -15.37 -11.52
CA ASN A 69 -9.64 -16.44 -11.47
C ASN A 69 -9.02 -17.78 -11.90
N GLY A 70 -9.29 -18.84 -11.13
CA GLY A 70 -8.74 -20.18 -11.35
C GLY A 70 -7.39 -20.44 -10.67
N SER A 71 -6.77 -19.44 -10.03
CA SER A 71 -5.59 -19.67 -9.19
C SER A 71 -6.01 -20.41 -7.91
N LEU A 72 -5.27 -21.45 -7.55
CA LEU A 72 -5.54 -22.27 -6.36
C LEU A 72 -4.36 -22.17 -5.39
N ALA A 73 -4.67 -22.19 -4.09
CA ALA A 73 -3.71 -22.25 -2.99
C ALA A 73 -4.15 -23.34 -2.00
N ALA A 74 -3.21 -24.13 -1.50
CA ALA A 74 -3.44 -25.18 -0.53
C ALA A 74 -3.46 -24.61 0.90
N LEU A 75 -4.65 -24.56 1.51
CA LEU A 75 -4.82 -24.09 2.89
C LEU A 75 -5.29 -25.24 3.79
N ASN A 76 -4.76 -25.33 5.00
CA ASN A 76 -5.22 -26.28 6.00
C ASN A 76 -6.52 -25.79 6.64
N VAL A 77 -7.66 -26.24 6.10
CA VAL A 77 -8.97 -25.88 6.64
C VAL A 77 -9.28 -26.51 8.00
N SER A 78 -8.43 -27.43 8.49
CA SER A 78 -8.58 -27.98 9.84
C SER A 78 -8.38 -26.93 10.91
N ASP A 79 -7.52 -25.95 10.66
CA ASP A 79 -7.22 -24.88 11.60
C ASP A 79 -8.46 -24.01 11.89
N VAL A 80 -9.38 -23.91 10.92
CA VAL A 80 -10.63 -23.16 11.08
C VAL A 80 -11.55 -23.78 12.14
N TYR A 81 -11.74 -25.10 12.13
CA TYR A 81 -12.70 -25.76 13.03
C TYR A 81 -12.05 -26.39 14.27
N LEU A 82 -10.74 -26.64 14.26
CA LEU A 82 -10.00 -27.17 15.42
C LEU A 82 -9.35 -26.06 16.25
N ALA A 83 -8.90 -24.97 15.61
CA ALA A 83 -8.12 -23.93 16.25
C ALA A 83 -8.75 -22.53 16.14
N ASN A 84 -9.92 -22.41 15.50
CA ASN A 84 -10.65 -21.15 15.32
C ASN A 84 -9.93 -20.11 14.44
N ALA A 85 -9.07 -20.57 13.52
CA ALA A 85 -8.49 -19.70 12.50
C ALA A 85 -9.59 -19.11 11.59
N GLN A 86 -9.36 -17.90 11.09
CA GLN A 86 -10.29 -17.20 10.20
C GLN A 86 -9.61 -16.87 8.88
N PHE A 87 -10.12 -17.40 7.77
CA PHE A 87 -9.65 -17.07 6.42
C PHE A 87 -10.69 -16.20 5.72
N THR A 88 -10.31 -14.98 5.33
CA THR A 88 -11.22 -14.02 4.70
C THR A 88 -10.61 -13.40 3.46
N GLY A 89 -11.46 -13.07 2.49
CA GLY A 89 -11.12 -12.28 1.32
C GLY A 89 -12.25 -11.30 1.04
N THR A 90 -11.94 -10.02 0.95
CA THR A 90 -12.93 -8.96 0.70
C THR A 90 -12.66 -8.30 -0.64
N SER A 91 -13.72 -8.05 -1.40
CA SER A 91 -13.68 -7.21 -2.59
C SER A 91 -14.63 -6.04 -2.42
N GLY A 92 -14.18 -4.87 -2.86
CA GLY A 92 -14.95 -3.63 -2.72
C GLY A 92 -15.03 -3.14 -1.28
N LEU A 93 -15.88 -2.14 -1.09
CA LEU A 93 -16.07 -1.44 0.17
C LEU A 93 -17.46 -0.79 0.16
N SER A 94 -18.13 -0.82 1.31
CA SER A 94 -19.46 -0.23 1.44
C SER A 94 -19.37 1.31 1.51
N THR A 95 -20.49 1.99 1.32
CA THR A 95 -20.55 3.44 1.56
C THR A 95 -20.18 3.81 3.00
N ALA A 96 -20.48 2.94 3.96
CA ALA A 96 -20.08 3.14 5.36
C ALA A 96 -18.55 3.10 5.52
N ASP A 97 -17.88 2.17 4.83
CA ASP A 97 -16.42 2.07 4.83
C ASP A 97 -15.77 3.30 4.19
N GLN A 98 -16.32 3.77 3.06
CA GLN A 98 -15.86 5.02 2.43
C GLN A 98 -15.96 6.20 3.39
N ARG A 99 -17.09 6.32 4.09
CA ARG A 99 -17.31 7.39 5.07
C ARG A 99 -16.31 7.30 6.21
N LEU A 100 -16.03 6.10 6.73
CA LEU A 100 -15.05 5.89 7.78
C LEU A 100 -13.65 6.34 7.36
N VAL A 101 -13.23 6.05 6.13
CA VAL A 101 -11.95 6.51 5.58
C VAL A 101 -11.89 8.04 5.53
N LEU A 102 -12.95 8.69 5.05
CA LEU A 102 -13.03 10.15 5.02
C LEU A 102 -12.99 10.78 6.42
N ASP A 103 -13.70 10.20 7.38
CA ASP A 103 -13.73 10.69 8.76
C ASP A 103 -12.35 10.56 9.42
N LYS A 104 -11.66 9.43 9.22
CA LYS A 104 -10.28 9.23 9.69
C LYS A 104 -9.28 10.19 9.04
N ALA A 105 -9.45 10.47 7.74
CA ALA A 105 -8.62 11.42 7.01
C ALA A 105 -8.81 12.85 7.53
N LYS A 106 -10.07 13.29 7.72
CA LYS A 106 -10.39 14.59 8.32
C LYS A 106 -9.88 14.73 9.75
N ALA A 107 -9.91 13.66 10.52
CA ALA A 107 -9.38 13.63 11.89
C ALA A 107 -7.84 13.58 11.95
N GLY A 108 -7.14 13.47 10.80
CA GLY A 108 -5.68 13.34 10.76
C GLY A 108 -5.13 12.00 11.27
N THR A 109 -6.00 11.03 11.53
CA THR A 109 -5.62 9.68 12.02
C THR A 109 -5.24 8.73 10.88
N LEU A 110 -5.59 9.09 9.65
CA LEU A 110 -5.21 8.43 8.41
C LEU A 110 -4.74 9.51 7.41
N SER A 111 -3.69 9.25 6.65
CA SER A 111 -3.16 10.20 5.66
C SER A 111 -3.00 9.51 4.29
N PRO A 112 -4.09 9.34 3.52
CA PRO A 112 -4.06 8.64 2.23
C PRO A 112 -3.06 9.23 1.22
N GLN A 113 -2.84 10.54 1.28
CA GLN A 113 -1.93 11.29 0.40
C GLN A 113 -0.47 10.82 0.50
N ARG A 114 -0.08 10.19 1.61
CA ARG A 114 1.26 9.60 1.77
C ARG A 114 1.53 8.41 0.86
N SER A 115 0.49 7.85 0.23
CA SER A 115 0.65 6.79 -0.76
C SER A 115 0.98 7.31 -2.16
N LEU A 116 0.98 8.63 -2.38
CA LEU A 116 1.29 9.20 -3.70
C LEU A 116 2.80 9.17 -3.96
N GLY A 117 3.19 8.62 -5.11
CA GLY A 117 4.57 8.53 -5.56
C GLY A 117 4.89 9.38 -6.78
N ALA A 118 3.89 9.62 -7.65
CA ALA A 118 4.06 10.42 -8.85
C ALA A 118 2.77 11.11 -9.29
N VAL A 119 2.92 12.20 -10.04
CA VAL A 119 1.84 12.99 -10.62
C VAL A 119 2.06 13.20 -12.12
N GLY A 120 0.97 13.39 -12.87
CA GLY A 120 1.03 13.69 -14.29
C GLY A 120 -0.24 14.41 -14.78
N SER A 121 -0.12 15.07 -15.93
CA SER A 121 -1.25 15.62 -16.68
C SER A 121 -1.99 14.54 -17.50
N ILE A 122 -3.09 14.90 -18.16
CA ILE A 122 -3.88 13.96 -18.96
C ILE A 122 -3.05 13.31 -20.09
N GLU A 123 -2.03 14.01 -20.61
CA GLU A 123 -1.11 13.50 -21.63
C GLU A 123 -0.21 12.37 -21.11
N ALA A 124 -0.01 12.28 -19.78
CA ALA A 124 0.85 11.30 -19.13
C ALA A 124 0.15 9.96 -18.84
N VAL A 125 -1.12 9.75 -19.24
CA VAL A 125 -1.88 8.51 -18.92
C VAL A 125 -1.17 7.25 -19.42
N THR A 126 -0.73 7.23 -20.68
CA THR A 126 -0.09 6.04 -21.27
C THR A 126 1.21 5.70 -20.55
N GLU A 127 2.04 6.71 -20.27
CA GLU A 127 3.27 6.55 -19.50
C GLU A 127 2.97 6.10 -18.06
N GLY A 128 1.92 6.64 -17.44
CA GLY A 128 1.48 6.27 -16.10
C GLY A 128 1.03 4.81 -15.99
N LEU A 129 0.34 4.31 -17.01
CA LEU A 129 -0.04 2.89 -17.09
C LEU A 129 1.19 1.99 -17.26
N GLN A 130 2.14 2.38 -18.09
CA GLN A 130 3.40 1.62 -18.25
C GLN A 130 4.22 1.62 -16.95
N ALA A 131 4.34 2.77 -16.29
CA ALA A 131 5.02 2.90 -15.01
C ALA A 131 4.38 2.05 -13.89
N LEU A 132 3.05 1.86 -13.93
CA LEU A 132 2.35 0.96 -13.02
C LEU A 132 2.74 -0.51 -13.28
N ILE A 133 2.81 -0.93 -14.55
CA ILE A 133 3.22 -2.29 -14.92
C ILE A 133 4.66 -2.55 -14.49
N ASP A 134 5.55 -1.59 -14.73
CA ASP A 134 6.98 -1.72 -14.46
C ASP A 134 7.34 -1.46 -12.98
N GLY A 135 6.38 -1.02 -12.16
CA GLY A 135 6.60 -0.67 -10.76
C GLY A 135 7.59 0.49 -10.57
N THR A 136 7.61 1.45 -11.51
CA THR A 136 8.61 2.53 -11.57
C THR A 136 8.58 3.44 -10.35
N PHE A 137 7.39 3.76 -9.84
CA PHE A 137 7.21 4.65 -8.71
C PHE A 137 6.73 3.89 -7.47
N PRO A 138 7.25 4.21 -6.28
CA PRO A 138 6.71 3.67 -5.04
C PRO A 138 5.32 4.26 -4.79
N GLY A 139 4.31 3.42 -4.62
CA GLY A 139 2.95 3.87 -4.30
C GLY A 139 2.10 4.17 -5.53
N LYS A 140 1.27 5.22 -5.45
CA LYS A 140 0.25 5.57 -6.45
C LYS A 140 0.75 6.62 -7.43
N VAL A 141 0.33 6.48 -8.67
CA VAL A 141 0.43 7.50 -9.71
C VAL A 141 -0.93 8.22 -9.81
N MET A 142 -0.93 9.55 -9.74
CA MET A 142 -2.14 10.36 -9.92
C MET A 142 -2.07 11.15 -11.21
N ILE A 143 -3.08 10.96 -12.06
CA ILE A 143 -3.28 11.77 -13.26
C ILE A 143 -4.33 12.83 -12.95
N PHE A 144 -3.99 14.10 -13.19
CA PHE A 144 -4.91 15.22 -13.09
C PHE A 144 -5.48 15.55 -14.48
N PRO A 145 -6.74 15.19 -14.78
CA PRO A 145 -7.27 15.29 -16.14
C PRO A 145 -7.39 16.73 -16.67
N GLN A 146 -7.45 17.72 -15.76
CA GLN A 146 -7.58 19.13 -16.09
C GLN A 146 -6.24 19.84 -16.36
N LEU A 147 -5.12 19.20 -16.03
CA LEU A 147 -3.79 19.77 -16.26
C LEU A 147 -3.28 19.37 -17.64
N THR A 148 -2.44 20.21 -18.21
CA THR A 148 -1.74 19.95 -19.48
C THR A 148 -0.25 20.25 -19.34
N GLY A 149 0.60 19.48 -20.00
CA GLY A 149 2.04 19.78 -20.09
C GLY A 149 2.87 19.44 -18.85
N LEU A 150 2.29 18.73 -17.88
CA LEU A 150 3.03 18.12 -16.76
C LEU A 150 3.38 16.66 -17.15
N PRO A 151 4.65 16.34 -17.48
CA PRO A 151 5.04 14.96 -17.74
C PRO A 151 4.88 14.10 -16.48
N LEU A 152 4.86 12.77 -16.65
CA LEU A 152 4.86 11.87 -15.50
C LEU A 152 6.10 12.12 -14.62
N THR A 153 5.88 12.57 -13.39
CA THR A 153 6.96 13.07 -12.53
C THR A 153 6.80 12.52 -11.12
N GLY A 154 7.85 11.85 -10.61
CA GLY A 154 7.92 11.42 -9.22
C GLY A 154 7.97 12.60 -8.26
N LEU A 155 7.57 12.43 -7.00
CA LEU A 155 7.52 13.56 -6.05
C LEU A 155 8.89 14.21 -5.80
N ASP A 156 9.97 13.42 -5.77
CA ASP A 156 11.33 13.94 -5.62
C ASP A 156 11.72 14.81 -6.82
N ASP A 157 11.56 14.29 -8.04
CA ASP A 157 11.78 15.03 -9.29
C ASP A 157 10.88 16.28 -9.41
N LEU A 158 9.65 16.21 -8.90
CA LEU A 158 8.72 17.33 -8.91
C LEU A 158 9.25 18.47 -8.04
N ALA A 159 9.80 18.13 -6.87
CA ALA A 159 10.40 19.11 -5.96
C ALA A 159 11.63 19.80 -6.58
N GLU A 160 12.43 19.06 -7.35
CA GLU A 160 13.59 19.62 -8.05
C GLU A 160 13.20 20.50 -9.24
N ARG A 161 12.30 20.04 -10.10
CA ARG A 161 11.89 20.75 -11.34
C ARG A 161 10.96 21.93 -11.05
N HIS A 162 10.19 21.87 -9.98
CA HIS A 162 9.25 22.90 -9.56
C HIS A 162 9.42 23.22 -8.07
N PRO A 163 10.48 23.95 -7.68
CA PRO A 163 10.75 24.27 -6.27
C PRO A 163 9.62 25.02 -5.57
N ASP A 164 8.81 25.77 -6.31
CA ASP A 164 7.59 26.43 -5.83
C ASP A 164 6.55 25.42 -5.32
N ILE A 165 6.41 24.27 -5.99
CA ILE A 165 5.56 23.16 -5.57
C ILE A 165 6.26 22.32 -4.51
N GLY A 166 7.54 22.00 -4.72
CA GLY A 166 8.36 21.21 -3.80
C GLY A 166 8.41 21.79 -2.38
N SER A 167 8.48 23.12 -2.26
CA SER A 167 8.45 23.82 -0.97
C SER A 167 7.15 23.67 -0.18
N LYS A 168 6.10 23.12 -0.81
CA LYS A 168 4.78 22.87 -0.20
C LYS A 168 4.57 21.41 0.17
N LEU A 169 5.46 20.50 -0.22
CA LEU A 169 5.43 19.12 0.25
C LEU A 169 5.69 19.07 1.77
N ALA A 170 5.28 17.97 2.40
CA ALA A 170 5.62 17.74 3.81
C ALA A 170 7.14 17.58 3.98
N GLU A 171 7.64 17.74 5.21
CA GLU A 171 9.08 17.62 5.51
C GLU A 171 9.69 16.28 5.08
N ASP A 172 8.87 15.23 5.01
CA ASP A 172 9.26 13.89 4.56
C ASP A 172 8.95 13.62 3.07
N GLY A 173 8.70 14.67 2.29
CA GLY A 173 8.42 14.60 0.85
C GLY A 173 6.99 14.19 0.48
N ALA A 174 6.11 13.94 1.46
CA ALA A 174 4.75 13.52 1.19
C ALA A 174 3.89 14.62 0.56
N TRP A 175 2.95 14.21 -0.30
CA TRP A 175 1.95 15.09 -0.92
C TRP A 175 1.10 15.84 0.11
N THR A 176 0.73 17.08 -0.19
CA THR A 176 -0.08 17.97 0.66
C THR A 176 -1.14 18.69 -0.16
N THR A 177 -2.14 19.27 0.52
CA THR A 177 -3.16 20.09 -0.12
C THR A 177 -2.55 21.37 -0.71
N GLU A 178 -1.52 21.92 -0.06
CA GLU A 178 -0.80 23.11 -0.51
C GLU A 178 0.01 22.84 -1.79
N ALA A 179 0.66 21.66 -1.88
CA ALA A 179 1.37 21.24 -3.09
C ALA A 179 0.40 21.01 -4.26
N GLU A 180 -0.76 20.42 -3.99
CA GLU A 180 -1.80 20.23 -5.01
C GLU A 180 -2.34 21.56 -5.53
N ALA A 181 -2.64 22.51 -4.64
CA ALA A 181 -3.08 23.84 -5.03
C ALA A 181 -2.04 24.55 -5.91
N ALA A 182 -0.76 24.51 -5.51
CA ALA A 182 0.33 25.09 -6.29
C ALA A 182 0.51 24.42 -7.67
N LEU A 183 0.37 23.08 -7.73
CA LEU A 183 0.38 22.34 -8.99
C LEU A 183 -0.75 22.79 -9.91
N ILE A 184 -1.97 22.88 -9.37
CA ILE A 184 -3.16 23.28 -10.12
C ILE A 184 -3.02 24.72 -10.62
N ASP A 185 -2.63 25.67 -9.77
CA ASP A 185 -2.45 27.07 -10.15
C ASP A 185 -1.41 27.23 -11.28
N LYS A 186 -0.42 26.35 -11.32
CA LYS A 186 0.66 26.39 -12.33
C LYS A 186 0.29 25.75 -13.66
N PHE A 187 -0.38 24.59 -13.62
CA PHE A 187 -0.59 23.75 -14.81
C PHE A 187 -2.03 23.75 -15.33
N TRP A 188 -2.99 24.29 -14.59
CA TRP A 188 -4.37 24.39 -15.05
C TRP A 188 -4.57 25.70 -15.82
N GLN A 189 -4.58 25.61 -17.15
CA GLN A 189 -4.95 26.74 -18.01
C GLN A 189 -6.48 26.88 -18.02
N ARG A 190 -7.01 27.84 -17.26
CA ARG A 190 -8.43 28.21 -17.26
C ARG A 190 -8.81 29.07 -18.45
#